data_AF-A0A0Q5DRX2-F1
#
_entry.id   AF-A0A0Q5DRX2-F1
#
_cell.length_a   1.000
_cell.length_b   1.000
_cell.length_c   1.000
_cell.angle_alpha   90.00
_cell.angle_beta   90.00
_cell.angle_gamma   90.00
#
_symmetry.space_group_name_H-M   'P 1'
#
loop_
_entity.id
_entity.type
_entity.pdbx_description
1 polymer ?
#
loop_
_entity_poly.entity_id
_entity_poly.type
_entity_poly.pdbx_seq_one_letter_code
_entity_poly.pdbx_strand_id
1 'polypeptide(L)'
;MDQHKLRTLVFEKTGVRIDIDDPVFALVALNEAVLEDAVERHVAAIDSATRELLRRARDAGGLPPERHRGHDASNELGPDDAAHAGAAPVAASVTAPGAGSATTHRDSSAVHITVREWRLLAAAAGVAVLSALLVLAGQAAFTKPGPTAAQLRSLQEAEQLKAAIDRLDPKLRAEVRSQLPR
;
A
#
# COMPACT_ATOMS: atom_id res chain seq x y z
N MET A 1 -14.84 -13.77 -6.95
CA MET A 1 -14.17 -14.93 -7.63
C MET A 1 -15.13 -16.13 -7.78
N ASP A 2 -15.06 -16.92 -8.87
CA ASP A 2 -15.92 -18.11 -9.11
C ASP A 2 -15.53 -19.31 -8.21
N GLN A 3 -16.53 -19.99 -7.64
CA GLN A 3 -16.37 -21.15 -6.74
C GLN A 3 -15.59 -22.31 -7.41
N HIS A 4 -15.81 -22.58 -8.69
CA HIS A 4 -15.08 -23.64 -9.39
C HIS A 4 -13.59 -23.32 -9.52
N LYS A 5 -13.28 -22.03 -9.71
CA LYS A 5 -11.90 -21.54 -9.79
C LYS A 5 -11.21 -21.60 -8.44
N LEU A 6 -11.90 -21.22 -7.35
CA LEU A 6 -11.41 -21.38 -5.98
C LEU A 6 -11.11 -22.84 -5.64
N ARG A 7 -11.98 -23.77 -6.02
CA ARG A 7 -11.78 -25.21 -5.76
C ARG A 7 -10.51 -25.74 -6.44
N THR A 8 -10.28 -25.37 -7.70
CA THR A 8 -9.05 -25.73 -8.41
C THR A 8 -7.83 -25.13 -7.73
N LEU A 9 -7.91 -23.87 -7.29
CA LEU A 9 -6.79 -23.16 -6.66
C LEU A 9 -6.44 -23.74 -5.28
N VAL A 10 -7.44 -24.13 -4.50
CA VAL A 10 -7.25 -24.84 -3.23
C VAL A 10 -6.65 -26.21 -3.46
N PHE A 11 -7.12 -26.95 -4.46
CA PHE A 11 -6.54 -28.24 -4.85
C PHE A 11 -5.08 -28.11 -5.31
N GLU A 12 -4.76 -27.13 -6.16
CA GLU A 12 -3.39 -26.89 -6.63
C GLU A 12 -2.44 -26.51 -5.49
N LYS A 13 -2.91 -25.67 -4.54
CA LYS A 13 -2.07 -25.20 -3.42
C LYS A 13 -1.92 -26.21 -2.29
N THR A 14 -2.92 -27.04 -2.05
CA THR A 14 -2.95 -27.93 -0.89
C THR A 14 -2.85 -29.41 -1.26
N GLY A 15 -3.08 -29.76 -2.52
CA GLY A 15 -3.22 -31.14 -2.98
C GLY A 15 -4.51 -31.83 -2.54
N VAL A 16 -5.37 -31.14 -1.76
CA VAL A 16 -6.57 -31.71 -1.17
C VAL A 16 -7.78 -31.41 -2.05
N ARG A 17 -8.52 -32.46 -2.45
CA ARG A 17 -9.80 -32.31 -3.15
C ARG A 17 -10.86 -32.00 -2.10
N ILE A 18 -11.36 -30.78 -2.11
CA ILE A 18 -12.36 -30.31 -1.16
C ILE A 18 -13.69 -30.14 -1.91
N ASP A 19 -14.75 -30.73 -1.37
CA ASP A 19 -16.10 -30.60 -1.91
C ASP A 19 -16.73 -29.25 -1.53
N ILE A 20 -17.77 -28.84 -2.24
CA ILE A 20 -18.41 -27.52 -2.05
C ILE A 20 -19.10 -27.43 -0.68
N ASP A 21 -19.62 -28.55 -0.19
CA ASP A 21 -20.28 -28.65 1.12
C ASP A 21 -19.29 -28.81 2.29
N ASP A 22 -17.98 -28.85 2.01
CA ASP A 22 -16.97 -28.96 3.05
C ASP A 22 -16.86 -27.64 3.84
N PRO A 23 -16.90 -27.67 5.18
CA PRO A 23 -16.73 -26.48 6.00
C PRO A 23 -15.43 -25.71 5.73
N VAL A 24 -14.36 -26.39 5.32
CA VAL A 24 -13.10 -25.74 4.95
C VAL A 24 -13.26 -24.93 3.66
N PHE A 25 -13.98 -25.46 2.67
CA PHE A 25 -14.26 -24.74 1.43
C PHE A 25 -15.14 -23.52 1.68
N ALA A 26 -16.16 -23.66 2.53
CA ALA A 26 -17.03 -22.55 2.93
C ALA A 26 -16.23 -21.40 3.59
N LEU A 27 -15.27 -21.72 4.47
CA LEU A 27 -14.41 -20.70 5.10
C LEU A 27 -13.50 -20.00 4.09
N VAL A 28 -12.90 -20.74 3.16
CA VAL A 28 -12.05 -20.16 2.11
C VAL A 28 -12.87 -19.28 1.17
N ALA A 29 -14.05 -19.73 0.76
CA ALA A 29 -14.96 -18.96 -0.09
C ALA A 29 -15.48 -17.70 0.62
N LEU A 30 -15.82 -17.80 1.91
CA LEU A 30 -16.23 -16.66 2.73
C LEU A 30 -15.09 -15.64 2.86
N ASN A 31 -13.88 -16.10 3.17
CA ASN A 31 -12.72 -15.23 3.25
C ASN A 31 -12.50 -14.50 1.91
N GLU A 32 -12.53 -15.22 0.79
CA GLU A 32 -12.35 -14.61 -0.53
C GLU A 32 -13.42 -13.55 -0.83
N ALA A 33 -14.70 -13.84 -0.54
CA ALA A 33 -15.78 -12.89 -0.75
C ALA A 33 -15.64 -11.63 0.13
N VAL A 34 -15.25 -11.80 1.40
CA VAL A 34 -15.02 -10.68 2.32
C VAL A 34 -13.79 -9.87 1.91
N LEU A 35 -12.72 -10.53 1.45
CA LEU A 35 -11.51 -9.89 0.95
C LEU A 35 -11.80 -9.06 -0.30
N GLU A 36 -12.54 -9.61 -1.26
CA GLU A 36 -12.94 -8.91 -2.50
C GLU A 36 -13.73 -7.64 -2.19
N ASP A 37 -14.75 -7.74 -1.36
CA ASP A 37 -15.58 -6.62 -0.91
C ASP A 37 -14.79 -5.59 -0.06
N ALA A 38 -13.88 -6.05 0.80
CA ALA A 38 -13.01 -5.15 1.56
C ALA A 38 -12.05 -4.36 0.65
N VAL A 39 -11.45 -5.01 -0.34
CA VAL A 39 -10.58 -4.38 -1.34
C VAL A 39 -11.37 -3.38 -2.18
N GLU A 40 -12.57 -3.73 -2.63
CA GLU A 40 -13.44 -2.84 -3.40
C GLU A 40 -13.78 -1.56 -2.61
N ARG A 41 -14.16 -1.70 -1.33
CA ARG A 41 -14.39 -0.52 -0.46
C ARG A 41 -13.14 0.32 -0.29
N HIS A 42 -11.96 -0.29 -0.16
CA HIS A 42 -10.71 0.45 0.00
C HIS A 42 -10.32 1.20 -1.26
N VAL A 43 -10.46 0.59 -2.44
CA VAL A 43 -10.22 1.25 -3.72
C VAL A 43 -11.17 2.44 -3.88
N ALA A 44 -12.47 2.24 -3.62
CA ALA A 44 -13.46 3.31 -3.66
C ALA A 44 -13.13 4.46 -2.68
N ALA A 45 -12.66 4.13 -1.48
CA ALA A 45 -12.23 5.12 -0.50
C ALA A 45 -11.00 5.90 -0.98
N ILE A 46 -10.00 5.23 -1.56
CA ILE A 46 -8.81 5.87 -2.13
C ILE A 46 -9.18 6.78 -3.29
N ASP A 47 -10.07 6.35 -4.18
CA ASP A 47 -10.53 7.16 -5.32
C ASP A 47 -11.30 8.40 -4.86
N SER A 48 -12.07 8.29 -3.77
CA SER A 48 -12.74 9.44 -3.16
C SER A 48 -11.75 10.43 -2.57
N ALA A 49 -10.77 9.94 -1.80
CA ALA A 49 -9.73 10.76 -1.19
C ALA A 49 -8.83 11.43 -2.24
N THR A 50 -8.50 10.71 -3.32
CA THR A 50 -7.71 11.22 -4.44
C THR A 50 -8.45 12.33 -5.17
N ARG A 51 -9.76 12.17 -5.44
CA ARG A 51 -10.59 13.22 -6.03
C ARG A 51 -10.66 14.46 -5.15
N GLU A 52 -10.75 14.28 -3.84
CA GLU A 52 -10.77 15.41 -2.91
C GLU A 52 -9.41 16.12 -2.82
N LEU A 53 -8.30 15.36 -2.81
CA LEU A 53 -6.96 15.93 -2.87
C LEU A 53 -6.73 16.72 -4.17
N LEU A 54 -7.16 16.18 -5.31
CA LEU A 54 -7.11 16.88 -6.60
C LEU A 54 -7.94 18.17 -6.59
N ARG A 55 -9.13 18.14 -5.95
CA ARG A 55 -9.95 19.34 -5.77
C ARG A 55 -9.23 20.39 -4.94
N ARG A 56 -8.64 20.00 -3.80
CA ARG A 56 -7.85 20.90 -2.95
C ARG A 56 -6.62 21.46 -3.66
N ALA A 57 -5.94 20.65 -4.47
CA ALA A 57 -4.78 21.08 -5.25
C ALA A 57 -5.16 22.07 -6.37
N ARG A 58 -6.34 21.91 -7.00
CA ARG A 58 -6.90 22.89 -7.95
C ARG A 58 -7.31 24.18 -7.25
N ASP A 59 -7.99 24.09 -6.11
CA ASP A 59 -8.40 25.27 -5.33
C ASP A 59 -7.18 26.06 -4.81
N ALA A 60 -6.07 25.38 -4.53
CA ALA A 60 -4.79 25.99 -4.17
C ALA A 60 -4.00 26.54 -5.37
N GLY A 61 -4.52 26.42 -6.60
CA GLY A 61 -3.89 26.92 -7.83
C GLY A 61 -2.71 26.09 -8.34
N GLY A 62 -2.47 24.90 -7.76
CA GLY A 62 -1.34 24.04 -8.09
C GLY A 62 -1.54 23.14 -9.32
N LEU A 63 -2.77 23.06 -9.86
CA LEU A 63 -3.10 22.26 -11.03
C LEU A 63 -3.93 23.08 -12.04
N PRO A 64 -3.64 23.01 -13.35
CA PRO A 64 -4.46 23.65 -14.37
C PRO A 64 -5.88 23.03 -14.42
N PRO A 65 -6.91 23.79 -14.81
CA PRO A 65 -8.26 23.27 -14.94
C PRO A 65 -8.28 22.12 -15.95
N GLU A 66 -9.02 21.06 -15.62
CA GLU A 66 -9.34 19.95 -16.53
C GLU A 66 -9.87 20.53 -17.85
N ARG A 67 -9.05 20.50 -18.90
CA ARG A 67 -9.56 20.66 -20.26
C ARG A 67 -10.40 19.43 -20.54
N HIS A 68 -11.72 19.61 -20.53
CA HIS A 68 -12.66 18.68 -21.14
C HIS A 68 -12.14 18.38 -22.55
N ARG A 69 -11.43 17.26 -22.70
CA ARG A 69 -11.06 16.71 -23.99
C ARG A 69 -12.35 16.07 -24.49
N GLY A 70 -13.17 16.90 -25.13
CA GLY A 70 -14.30 16.42 -25.91
C GLY A 70 -13.80 15.28 -26.78
N HIS A 71 -14.49 14.15 -26.67
CA HIS A 71 -14.43 13.07 -27.63
C HIS A 71 -14.89 13.66 -28.97
N ASP A 72 -13.94 14.22 -29.72
CA ASP A 72 -14.11 14.48 -31.14
C ASP A 72 -13.85 13.15 -31.86
N ALA A 73 -14.81 12.25 -31.68
CA ALA A 73 -14.92 11.00 -32.42
C ALA A 73 -16.08 11.16 -33.40
N SER A 74 -15.86 11.97 -34.43
CA SER A 74 -16.76 12.06 -35.59
C SER A 74 -15.94 12.50 -36.80
N ASN A 75 -15.12 11.58 -37.32
CA ASN A 75 -14.75 11.62 -38.72
C ASN A 75 -15.19 10.29 -39.31
N GLU A 76 -16.28 10.28 -40.07
CA GLU A 76 -16.47 9.56 -41.34
C GLU A 76 -17.77 10.06 -42.02
N LEU A 77 -17.58 10.97 -42.99
CA LEU A 77 -18.19 11.03 -44.33
C LEU A 77 -19.73 10.94 -44.49
N GLY A 78 -20.30 12.08 -44.91
CA GLY A 78 -21.53 12.16 -45.71
C GLY A 78 -21.89 13.64 -45.96
N PRO A 79 -21.81 14.16 -47.21
CA PRO A 79 -22.18 15.54 -47.52
C PRO A 79 -23.70 15.68 -47.60
N ASP A 80 -24.17 16.92 -47.70
CA ASP A 80 -25.56 17.34 -47.96
C ASP A 80 -26.37 17.66 -46.70
N ASP A 81 -26.20 18.87 -46.17
CA ASP A 81 -27.18 19.94 -46.44
C ASP A 81 -26.82 21.24 -45.71
N ALA A 82 -26.64 22.29 -46.52
CA ALA A 82 -26.36 23.64 -46.10
C ALA A 82 -27.67 24.40 -45.83
N ALA A 83 -27.96 24.72 -44.57
CA ALA A 83 -28.95 25.73 -44.13
C ALA A 83 -29.06 25.63 -42.59
N HIS A 84 -28.67 26.59 -41.75
CA HIS A 84 -28.80 28.03 -41.85
C HIS A 84 -27.72 28.72 -40.99
N ALA A 85 -26.95 29.61 -41.62
CA ALA A 85 -26.28 30.69 -40.91
C ALA A 85 -27.32 31.78 -40.63
N GLY A 86 -27.55 32.08 -39.35
CA GLY A 86 -28.49 33.12 -38.91
C GLY A 86 -28.03 33.74 -37.59
N ALA A 87 -27.23 34.81 -37.73
CA ALA A 87 -27.07 35.99 -36.87
C ALA A 87 -27.43 35.94 -35.35
N ALA A 88 -26.45 36.37 -34.53
CA ALA A 88 -26.60 36.89 -33.16
C ALA A 88 -27.30 38.29 -33.14
N PRO A 89 -27.40 39.10 -32.03
CA PRO A 89 -27.08 38.91 -30.59
C PRO A 89 -28.13 39.55 -29.61
N VAL A 90 -27.78 39.62 -28.30
CA VAL A 90 -28.14 40.64 -27.26
C VAL A 90 -29.16 40.29 -26.15
N ALA A 91 -28.61 40.33 -24.93
CA ALA A 91 -29.12 40.55 -23.57
C ALA A 91 -30.61 40.82 -23.28
N ALA A 92 -31.09 40.18 -22.20
CA ALA A 92 -32.03 40.79 -21.26
C ALA A 92 -31.71 40.32 -19.83
N SER A 93 -31.67 41.29 -18.93
CA SER A 93 -31.26 41.24 -17.53
C SER A 93 -32.47 41.27 -16.58
N VAL A 94 -32.28 40.75 -15.35
CA VAL A 94 -32.96 41.11 -14.08
C VAL A 94 -34.40 40.56 -13.91
N THR A 95 -34.74 39.72 -12.92
CA THR A 95 -35.05 40.06 -11.50
C THR A 95 -35.31 38.74 -10.71
N ALA A 96 -34.64 38.44 -9.57
CA ALA A 96 -35.06 38.67 -8.17
C ALA A 96 -35.17 37.33 -7.37
N PRO A 97 -35.47 37.30 -6.04
CA PRO A 97 -34.50 37.01 -4.96
C PRO A 97 -34.88 35.81 -4.07
N GLY A 98 -34.00 35.36 -3.17
CA GLY A 98 -34.36 34.35 -2.18
C GLY A 98 -33.19 33.80 -1.39
N ALA A 99 -32.88 34.46 -0.27
CA ALA A 99 -31.84 34.08 0.68
C ALA A 99 -32.21 32.84 1.52
N GLY A 100 -31.17 32.09 1.93
CA GLY A 100 -31.16 31.22 3.10
C GLY A 100 -30.88 29.75 2.76
N SER A 101 -29.81 29.10 3.20
CA SER A 101 -28.70 29.48 4.06
C SER A 101 -27.51 28.60 3.66
N ALA A 102 -26.44 29.24 3.16
CA ALA A 102 -25.15 28.59 3.05
C ALA A 102 -24.53 28.59 4.46
N THR A 103 -24.46 27.43 5.11
CA THR A 103 -23.56 27.26 6.25
C THR A 103 -22.15 27.18 5.70
N THR A 104 -21.53 28.35 5.60
CA THR A 104 -20.08 28.54 5.58
C THR A 104 -19.47 27.81 6.78
N HIS A 105 -18.62 26.83 6.53
CA HIS A 105 -17.54 26.49 7.46
C HIS A 105 -16.25 26.31 6.65
N ARG A 106 -15.72 27.45 6.21
CA ARG A 106 -14.30 27.60 5.94
C ARG A 106 -13.76 28.44 7.09
N ASP A 107 -13.41 27.78 8.18
CA ASP A 107 -12.58 28.36 9.21
C ASP A 107 -11.17 27.80 9.06
N SER A 108 -10.31 28.60 8.45
CA SER A 108 -8.89 28.62 8.78
C SER A 108 -8.76 29.10 10.22
N SER A 109 -9.01 28.21 11.18
CA SER A 109 -8.77 28.45 12.59
C SER A 109 -7.52 27.69 13.02
N ALA A 110 -6.71 28.34 13.86
CA ALA A 110 -5.49 27.79 14.44
C ALA A 110 -5.67 26.33 14.86
N VAL A 111 -4.65 25.51 14.60
CA VAL A 111 -4.65 24.06 14.87
C VAL A 111 -4.79 23.83 16.38
N HIS A 112 -6.03 23.72 16.83
CA HIS A 112 -6.36 23.21 18.16
C HIS A 112 -6.52 21.71 18.00
N ILE A 113 -5.41 20.97 18.16
CA ILE A 113 -5.45 19.51 18.13
C ILE A 113 -6.37 19.05 19.25
N THR A 114 -7.53 18.54 18.88
CA THR A 114 -8.52 18.07 19.84
C THR A 114 -8.06 16.75 20.44
N VAL A 115 -8.53 16.42 21.67
CA VAL A 115 -8.21 15.14 22.32
C VAL A 115 -8.57 13.94 21.44
N ARG A 116 -9.63 14.07 20.64
CA ARG A 116 -10.07 13.03 19.69
C ARG A 116 -9.05 12.82 18.56
N GLU A 117 -8.48 13.89 18.01
CA GLU A 117 -7.43 13.81 16.99
C GLU A 117 -6.14 13.23 17.56
N TRP A 118 -5.79 13.57 18.80
CA TRP A 118 -4.67 12.94 19.51
C TRP A 118 -4.87 11.42 19.67
N ARG A 119 -6.09 10.99 20.00
CA ARG A 119 -6.41 9.55 20.09
C ARG A 119 -6.35 8.87 18.73
N LEU A 120 -6.78 9.53 17.65
CA LEU A 120 -6.68 9.01 16.29
C LEU A 120 -5.23 8.92 15.81
N LEU A 121 -4.42 9.94 16.09
CA LEU A 121 -2.99 9.94 15.78
C LEU A 121 -2.24 8.87 16.58
N ALA A 122 -2.55 8.72 17.87
CA ALA A 122 -1.96 7.67 18.70
C ALA A 122 -2.37 6.27 18.22
N ALA A 123 -3.62 6.08 17.82
CA ALA A 123 -4.09 4.82 17.24
C ALA A 123 -3.37 4.52 15.91
N ALA A 124 -3.27 5.51 15.02
CA ALA A 124 -2.57 5.36 13.74
C ALA A 124 -1.07 5.06 13.94
N ALA A 125 -0.40 5.78 14.84
CA ALA A 125 0.99 5.52 15.19
C ALA A 125 1.17 4.12 15.79
N GLY A 126 0.25 3.69 16.66
CA GLY A 126 0.23 2.34 17.22
C GLY A 126 0.12 1.27 16.14
N VAL A 127 -0.84 1.39 15.22
CA VAL A 127 -1.02 0.46 14.10
C VAL A 127 0.21 0.44 13.19
N ALA A 128 0.83 1.60 12.91
CA ALA A 128 2.04 1.68 12.10
C ALA A 128 3.23 0.95 12.75
N VAL A 129 3.45 1.16 14.05
CA VAL A 129 4.51 0.47 14.81
C VAL A 129 4.26 -1.03 14.86
N LEU A 130 3.02 -1.45 15.13
CA LEU A 130 2.66 -2.86 15.23
C LEU A 130 2.84 -3.57 13.88
N SER A 131 2.47 -2.91 12.78
CA SER A 131 2.69 -3.40 11.41
C SER A 131 4.17 -3.52 11.08
N ALA A 132 4.99 -2.52 11.43
CA ALA A 132 6.43 -2.57 11.24
C ALA A 132 7.07 -3.72 12.03
N LEU A 133 6.65 -3.94 13.29
CA LEU A 133 7.12 -5.07 14.09
C LEU A 133 6.71 -6.41 13.50
N LEU A 134 5.49 -6.54 12.96
CA LEU A 134 5.04 -7.76 12.30
C LEU A 134 5.84 -8.06 11.04
N VAL A 135 6.16 -7.04 10.24
CA VAL A 135 7.00 -7.17 9.05
C VAL A 135 8.42 -7.55 9.44
N LEU A 136 9.03 -6.91 10.43
CA LEU A 136 10.36 -7.26 10.92
C LEU A 136 10.39 -8.68 11.52
N ALA A 137 9.37 -9.08 12.28
CA ALA A 137 9.25 -10.42 12.83
C ALA A 137 9.05 -11.47 11.73
N GLY A 138 8.24 -11.17 10.72
CA GLY A 138 8.08 -11.99 9.52
C GLY A 138 9.40 -12.14 8.77
N GLN A 139 10.13 -11.04 8.55
CA GLN A 139 11.46 -11.09 7.96
C GLN A 139 12.41 -11.92 8.81
N ALA A 140 12.44 -11.77 10.14
CA ALA A 140 13.32 -12.54 11.02
C ALA A 140 12.94 -14.04 11.13
N ALA A 141 11.66 -14.39 11.02
CA ALA A 141 11.20 -15.77 11.04
C ALA A 141 11.50 -16.52 9.73
N PHE A 142 11.45 -15.81 8.60
CA PHE A 142 11.72 -16.38 7.27
C PHE A 142 13.17 -16.23 6.82
N THR A 143 13.86 -15.17 7.24
CA THR A 143 15.31 -15.02 7.08
C THR A 143 15.98 -15.59 8.32
N LYS A 144 16.26 -16.90 8.32
CA LYS A 144 17.35 -17.39 9.18
C LYS A 144 18.62 -16.68 8.68
N PRO A 145 19.27 -15.81 9.46
CA PRO A 145 20.61 -15.39 9.11
C PRO A 145 21.49 -16.64 9.26
N GLY A 146 21.62 -17.40 8.18
CA GLY A 146 22.68 -18.39 8.08
C GLY A 146 24.00 -17.66 8.30
N PRO A 147 24.96 -18.26 9.02
CA PRO A 147 26.28 -17.67 9.18
C PRO A 147 26.76 -17.24 7.80
N THR A 148 27.07 -15.95 7.67
CA THR A 148 27.51 -15.40 6.39
C THR A 148 28.73 -16.18 5.90
N ALA A 149 28.93 -16.33 4.60
CA ALA A 149 30.08 -17.06 4.07
C ALA A 149 31.42 -16.55 4.62
N ALA A 150 31.49 -15.28 5.01
CA ALA A 150 32.61 -14.69 5.73
C ALA A 150 32.78 -15.24 7.17
N GLN A 151 31.69 -15.40 7.93
CA GLN A 151 31.72 -15.99 9.27
C GLN A 151 32.09 -17.48 9.24
N LEU A 152 31.60 -18.23 8.26
CA LEU A 152 32.00 -19.63 8.09
C LEU A 152 33.51 -19.78 7.82
N ARG A 153 34.09 -18.88 6.99
CA ARG A 153 35.55 -18.87 6.77
C ARG A 153 36.32 -18.54 8.04
N SER A 154 35.88 -17.53 8.81
CA SER A 154 36.54 -17.19 10.07
C SER A 154 36.49 -18.32 11.10
N LEU A 155 35.40 -19.12 11.11
CA LEU A 155 35.30 -20.30 11.97
C LEU A 155 36.24 -21.42 11.51
N GLN A 156 36.35 -21.66 10.20
CA GLN A 156 37.30 -22.64 9.66
C GLN A 156 38.76 -22.24 9.86
N GLU A 157 39.09 -20.95 9.72
CA GLU A 157 40.41 -20.41 10.01
C GLU A 157 40.74 -20.54 11.50
N ALA A 158 39.78 -20.28 12.39
CA ALA A 158 39.95 -20.48 13.83
C ALA A 158 40.20 -21.95 14.20
N GLU A 159 39.50 -22.89 13.56
CA GLU A 159 39.71 -24.33 13.77
C GLU A 159 41.08 -24.79 13.25
N GLN A 160 41.50 -24.31 12.07
CA GLN A 160 42.83 -24.60 11.52
C GLN A 160 43.94 -24.01 12.40
N LEU A 161 43.77 -22.78 12.90
CA LEU A 161 44.73 -22.15 13.79
C LEU A 161 44.82 -22.91 15.12
N LYS A 162 43.69 -23.37 15.67
CA LYS A 162 43.67 -24.23 16.86
C LYS A 162 44.39 -25.55 16.64
N ALA A 163 44.11 -26.22 15.52
CA ALA A 163 44.78 -27.48 15.16
C ALA A 163 46.30 -27.28 14.91
N ALA A 164 46.69 -26.15 14.35
CA ALA A 164 48.10 -25.78 14.19
C ALA A 164 48.76 -25.56 15.56
N ILE A 165 48.14 -24.78 16.45
CA ILE A 165 48.62 -24.54 17.82
C ILE A 165 48.78 -25.85 18.59
N ASP A 166 47.83 -26.78 18.48
CA ASP A 166 47.92 -28.08 19.15
C ASP A 166 49.06 -28.96 18.60
N ARG A 167 49.43 -28.78 17.32
CA ARG A 167 50.59 -29.43 16.70
C ARG A 167 51.93 -28.74 16.99
N LEU A 168 51.94 -27.50 17.49
CA LEU A 168 53.20 -26.81 17.85
C LEU A 168 53.86 -27.44 19.08
N ASP A 169 55.19 -27.32 19.16
CA ASP A 169 56.02 -27.81 20.26
C ASP A 169 55.59 -27.15 21.61
N PRO A 170 55.63 -27.85 22.76
CA PRO A 170 54.97 -27.40 23.99
C PRO A 170 55.60 -26.12 24.58
N LYS A 171 56.85 -25.80 24.22
CA LYS A 171 57.51 -24.54 24.60
C LYS A 171 56.91 -23.32 23.88
N LEU A 172 56.61 -23.43 22.58
CA LEU A 172 55.95 -22.35 21.83
C LEU A 172 54.50 -22.16 22.28
N ARG A 173 53.79 -23.24 22.65
CA ARG A 173 52.43 -23.15 23.20
C ARG A 173 52.36 -22.35 24.51
N ALA A 174 53.39 -22.43 25.35
CA ALA A 174 53.48 -21.66 26.58
C ALA A 174 53.69 -20.16 26.32
N GLU A 175 54.53 -19.83 25.32
CA GLU A 175 54.80 -18.45 24.88
C GLU A 175 53.58 -17.78 24.23
N VAL A 176 52.83 -18.51 23.40
CA VAL A 176 51.60 -17.97 22.78
C VAL A 176 50.52 -17.72 23.83
N ARG A 177 50.38 -18.60 24.83
CA ARG A 177 49.43 -18.40 25.94
C ARG A 177 49.80 -17.24 26.87
N SER A 178 51.08 -16.92 27.01
CA SER A 178 51.51 -15.76 27.82
C SER A 178 51.32 -14.42 27.10
N GLN A 179 51.21 -14.42 25.77
CA GLN A 179 50.98 -13.22 24.95
C GLN A 179 49.50 -12.93 24.65
N LEU A 180 48.58 -13.86 24.89
CA LEU A 180 47.15 -13.54 24.82
C LEU A 180 46.73 -12.69 26.03
N PRO A 181 46.12 -11.51 25.82
CA PRO A 181 45.52 -10.76 26.91
C PRO A 181 44.36 -11.56 27.53
N ARG A 182 44.31 -11.60 28.86
CA ARG A 182 43.20 -12.19 29.63
C ARG A 182 41.93 -11.36 29.51
#